data_AF-A0A7W4E9K1-F1
#
_entry.id   AF-A0A7W4E9K1-F1
#
_cell.length_a   1.000
_cell.length_b   1.000
_cell.length_c   1.000
_cell.angle_alpha   90.00
_cell.angle_beta   90.00
_cell.angle_gamma   90.00
#
_symmetry.space_group_name_H-M   'P 1'
#
loop_
_entity.id
_entity.type
_entity.pdbx_description
1 polymer ?
#
loop_
_entity_poly.entity_id
_entity_poly.type
_entity_poly.pdbx_seq_one_letter_code
_entity_poly.pdbx_strand_id
1 'polypeptide(L)'
;MANSHGLSARLVKKQAAARKLAKNKKKAAAVFTGNENKQIRANTSFKKRKRYLENKQSFPKKKLPTKNIEQLIEMGIIDERGFFKKGKKKNYITKSMTDSKGFDFYGMPRNS
;
A
#
# COMPACT_ATOMS: atom_id res chain seq x y z
N MET A 1 -57.84 10.49 1.90
CA MET A 1 -57.63 9.17 1.26
C MET A 1 -56.15 8.79 1.34
N ALA A 2 -55.84 7.67 2.00
CA ALA A 2 -54.50 7.09 1.99
C ALA A 2 -54.23 6.41 0.63
N ASN A 3 -52.97 6.30 0.22
CA ASN A 3 -52.62 5.54 -0.99
C ASN A 3 -52.83 4.02 -0.76
N SER A 4 -52.64 3.20 -1.79
CA SER A 4 -52.74 1.73 -1.73
C SER A 4 -51.88 1.05 -0.65
N HIS A 5 -50.95 1.78 -0.04
CA HIS A 5 -50.06 1.32 1.03
C HIS A 5 -50.39 1.92 2.40
N GLY A 6 -51.57 2.52 2.58
CA GLY A 6 -52.02 3.06 3.87
C GLY A 6 -51.29 4.34 4.31
N LEU A 7 -50.48 4.96 3.43
CA LEU A 7 -49.73 6.17 3.76
C LEU A 7 -50.51 7.43 3.37
N SER A 8 -50.44 8.45 4.21
CA SER A 8 -51.00 9.76 3.91
C SER A 8 -50.27 10.39 2.70
N ALA A 9 -51.02 11.08 1.83
CA ALA A 9 -50.46 11.69 0.61
C ALA A 9 -49.26 12.61 0.87
N ARG A 10 -49.23 13.26 2.05
CA ARG A 10 -48.12 14.11 2.50
C ARG A 10 -46.83 13.30 2.70
N LEU A 11 -46.93 12.12 3.31
CA LEU A 11 -45.78 11.25 3.54
C LEU A 11 -45.25 10.66 2.23
N VAL A 12 -46.13 10.27 1.31
CA VAL A 12 -45.76 9.75 -0.01
C VAL A 12 -44.99 10.79 -0.81
N LYS A 13 -45.45 12.04 -0.82
CA LYS A 13 -44.74 13.16 -1.47
C LYS A 13 -43.36 13.41 -0.85
N LYS A 14 -43.25 13.37 0.49
CA LYS A 14 -41.95 13.49 1.19
C LYS A 14 -41.01 12.34 0.85
N GLN A 15 -41.49 11.11 0.83
CA GLN A 15 -40.68 9.93 0.45
C GLN A 15 -40.22 10.00 -1.01
N ALA A 16 -41.09 10.44 -1.94
CA ALA A 16 -40.73 10.63 -3.34
C ALA A 16 -39.66 11.72 -3.53
N ALA A 17 -39.79 12.84 -2.83
CA ALA A 17 -38.78 13.92 -2.82
C ALA A 17 -37.44 13.43 -2.25
N ALA A 18 -37.47 12.72 -1.12
CA ALA A 18 -36.26 12.13 -0.52
C ALA A 18 -35.56 11.13 -1.45
N ARG A 19 -36.33 10.28 -2.16
CA ARG A 19 -35.79 9.35 -3.16
C ARG A 19 -35.16 10.08 -4.35
N LYS A 20 -35.78 11.16 -4.85
CA LYS A 20 -35.18 11.99 -5.93
C LYS A 20 -33.85 12.62 -5.49
N LEU A 21 -33.80 13.19 -4.28
CA LEU A 21 -32.58 13.77 -3.71
C LEU A 21 -31.49 12.72 -3.50
N ALA A 22 -31.83 11.53 -2.98
CA ALA A 22 -30.88 10.44 -2.77
C ALA A 22 -30.30 9.87 -4.09
N LYS A 23 -31.14 9.76 -5.14
CA LYS A 23 -30.67 9.35 -6.48
C LYS A 23 -29.65 10.33 -7.06
N ASN A 24 -29.88 11.63 -6.87
CA ASN A 24 -28.96 12.67 -7.36
C ASN A 24 -27.67 12.74 -6.53
N LYS A 25 -27.73 12.51 -5.21
CA LYS A 25 -26.53 12.39 -4.35
C LYS A 25 -25.61 11.23 -4.78
N LYS A 26 -26.15 10.09 -5.20
CA LYS A 26 -25.35 8.95 -5.69
C LYS A 26 -24.65 9.24 -7.02
N LYS A 27 -25.23 10.07 -7.89
CA LYS A 27 -24.56 10.54 -9.12
C LYS A 27 -23.44 11.54 -8.82
N ALA A 28 -23.63 12.43 -7.83
CA ALA A 28 -22.60 13.38 -7.42
C ALA A 28 -21.39 12.71 -6.72
N ALA A 29 -21.59 11.57 -6.06
CA ALA A 29 -20.51 10.78 -5.45
C ALA A 29 -19.76 9.88 -6.46
N ALA A 30 -20.15 9.87 -7.73
CA ALA A 30 -19.37 9.20 -8.76
C ALA A 30 -18.13 10.04 -9.03
N VAL A 31 -16.98 9.59 -8.52
CA VAL A 31 -15.67 10.17 -8.85
C VAL A 31 -15.57 10.31 -10.37
N PHE A 32 -15.26 11.51 -10.86
CA PHE A 32 -15.09 11.76 -12.29
C PHE A 32 -13.95 10.88 -12.81
N THR A 33 -14.31 9.77 -13.46
CA THR A 33 -13.36 8.79 -13.98
C THR A 33 -13.09 8.98 -15.47
N GLY A 34 -12.86 10.21 -15.92
CA GLY A 34 -12.52 10.54 -17.33
C GLY A 34 -13.44 9.90 -18.39
N ASN A 35 -12.96 9.89 -19.64
CA ASN A 35 -13.66 9.30 -20.80
C ASN A 35 -13.24 7.82 -21.06
N GLU A 36 -12.75 7.12 -20.04
CA GLU A 36 -12.24 5.75 -20.21
C GLU A 36 -13.36 4.72 -20.24
N ASN A 37 -13.35 3.88 -21.28
CA ASN A 37 -14.36 2.84 -21.51
C ASN A 37 -14.35 1.77 -20.38
N LYS A 38 -15.51 1.29 -19.95
CA LYS A 38 -15.69 0.41 -18.77
C LYS A 38 -14.84 -0.87 -18.86
N GLN A 39 -14.66 -1.38 -20.08
CA GLN A 39 -13.87 -2.58 -20.37
C GLN A 39 -12.36 -2.33 -20.21
N ILE A 40 -11.87 -1.15 -20.61
CA ILE A 40 -10.47 -0.73 -20.42
C ILE A 40 -10.16 -0.65 -18.92
N ARG A 41 -11.08 -0.12 -18.12
CA ARG A 41 -10.96 -0.04 -16.66
C ARG A 41 -10.96 -1.41 -15.97
N ALA A 42 -11.82 -2.33 -16.41
CA ALA A 42 -11.78 -3.71 -15.92
C ALA A 42 -10.43 -4.37 -16.23
N ASN A 43 -9.91 -4.14 -17.44
CA ASN A 43 -8.62 -4.65 -17.90
C ASN A 43 -7.42 -4.01 -17.18
N THR A 44 -7.48 -2.73 -16.78
CA THR A 44 -6.41 -2.12 -15.95
C THR A 44 -6.34 -2.76 -14.56
N SER A 45 -7.48 -3.13 -13.96
CA SER A 45 -7.51 -3.86 -12.68
C SER A 45 -6.88 -5.26 -12.79
N PHE A 46 -7.05 -5.93 -13.93
CA PHE A 46 -6.51 -7.26 -14.19
C PHE A 46 -5.01 -7.20 -14.50
N LYS A 47 -4.57 -6.28 -15.36
CA LYS A 47 -3.14 -6.04 -15.64
C LYS A 47 -2.38 -5.58 -14.40
N LYS A 48 -2.99 -4.74 -13.54
CA LYS A 48 -2.41 -4.38 -12.23
C LYS A 48 -2.32 -5.58 -11.30
N ARG A 49 -3.30 -6.50 -11.29
CA ARG A 49 -3.23 -7.75 -10.52
C ARG A 49 -2.14 -8.69 -11.01
N LYS A 50 -2.00 -8.88 -12.34
CA LYS A 50 -0.95 -9.71 -12.92
C LYS A 50 0.43 -9.13 -12.64
N ARG A 51 0.65 -7.84 -12.92
CA ARG A 51 1.91 -7.14 -12.62
C ARG A 51 2.23 -7.13 -11.12
N TYR A 52 1.22 -6.95 -10.26
CA TYR A 52 1.40 -7.02 -8.81
C TYR A 52 1.78 -8.43 -8.35
N LEU A 53 1.12 -9.47 -8.88
CA LEU A 53 1.41 -10.87 -8.58
C LEU A 53 2.79 -11.28 -9.09
N GLU A 54 3.12 -10.95 -10.34
CA GLU A 54 4.44 -11.15 -10.96
C GLU A 54 5.52 -10.43 -10.15
N ASN A 55 5.29 -9.17 -9.75
CA ASN A 55 6.20 -8.45 -8.84
C ASN A 55 6.31 -9.12 -7.46
N LYS A 56 5.22 -9.67 -6.92
CA LYS A 56 5.25 -10.37 -5.63
C LYS A 56 6.05 -11.68 -5.70
N GLN A 57 5.96 -12.38 -6.82
CA GLN A 57 6.67 -13.63 -7.07
C GLN A 57 8.14 -13.39 -7.43
N SER A 58 8.44 -12.31 -8.17
CA SER A 58 9.80 -11.93 -8.56
C SER A 58 10.57 -11.22 -7.45
N PHE A 59 9.86 -10.70 -6.42
CA PHE A 59 10.52 -10.16 -5.25
C PHE A 59 11.25 -11.30 -4.51
N PRO A 60 12.59 -11.21 -4.34
CA PRO A 60 13.30 -12.16 -3.50
C PRO A 60 12.67 -12.15 -2.11
N LYS A 61 12.44 -13.34 -1.52
CA LYS A 61 11.92 -13.43 -0.15
C LYS A 61 12.81 -12.54 0.71
N LYS A 62 12.25 -11.49 1.33
CA LYS A 62 12.95 -10.46 2.12
C LYS A 62 13.69 -10.99 3.37
N LYS A 63 13.88 -12.30 3.47
CA LYS A 63 14.48 -12.98 4.61
C LYS A 63 15.94 -13.28 4.28
N LEU A 64 16.82 -12.95 5.22
CA LEU A 64 18.22 -13.35 5.14
C LEU A 64 18.29 -14.89 5.09
N PRO A 65 19.26 -15.47 4.35
CA PRO A 65 19.41 -16.92 4.25
C PRO A 65 19.63 -17.55 5.62
N THR A 66 20.35 -16.85 6.50
CA THR A 66 20.55 -17.23 7.90
C THR A 66 20.48 -15.98 8.78
N LYS A 67 20.36 -16.18 10.10
CA LYS A 67 20.44 -15.08 11.09
C LYS A 67 21.82 -14.99 11.76
N ASN A 68 22.70 -15.96 11.52
CA ASN A 68 24.03 -16.02 12.13
C ASN A 68 24.94 -14.97 11.49
N ILE A 69 25.58 -14.13 12.31
CA ILE A 69 26.39 -13.00 11.85
C ILE A 69 27.62 -13.48 11.08
N GLU A 70 28.31 -14.51 11.58
CA GLU A 70 29.55 -15.04 10.96
C GLU A 70 29.28 -15.54 9.54
N GLN A 71 28.22 -16.33 9.36
CA GLN A 71 27.80 -16.83 8.05
C GLN A 71 27.39 -15.70 7.11
N LEU A 72 26.75 -14.63 7.62
CA LEU A 72 26.38 -13.49 6.79
C LEU A 72 27.60 -12.66 6.34
N ILE A 73 28.66 -12.60 7.15
CA ILE A 73 29.95 -11.99 6.80
C ILE A 73 30.64 -12.86 5.74
N GLU A 74 30.71 -14.17 5.96
CA GLU A 74 31.33 -15.14 5.04
C GLU A 74 30.66 -15.14 3.66
N MET A 75 29.32 -15.09 3.63
CA MET A 75 28.54 -14.94 2.39
C MET A 75 28.69 -13.56 1.73
N GLY A 76 29.38 -12.61 2.38
CA GLY A 76 29.59 -11.25 1.87
C GLY A 76 28.33 -10.39 1.85
N ILE A 77 27.32 -10.72 2.66
CA ILE A 77 26.05 -9.98 2.73
C ILE A 77 26.23 -8.72 3.59
N ILE A 78 26.94 -8.87 4.71
CA ILE A 78 27.32 -7.77 5.60
C ILE A 78 28.84 -7.54 5.59
N ASP A 79 29.26 -6.32 5.92
CA ASP A 79 30.66 -6.00 6.20
C ASP A 79 31.04 -6.41 7.64
N GLU A 80 32.34 -6.33 7.96
CA GLU A 80 32.88 -6.64 9.28
C GLU A 80 32.35 -5.72 10.38
N ARG A 81 31.90 -4.51 10.02
CA ARG A 81 31.28 -3.55 10.93
C ARG A 81 29.80 -3.85 11.18
N GLY A 82 29.20 -4.76 10.41
CA GLY A 82 27.80 -5.19 10.50
C GLY A 82 26.82 -4.51 9.54
N PHE A 83 27.28 -3.69 8.59
CA PHE A 83 26.43 -3.06 7.59
C PHE A 83 26.17 -3.95 6.38
N PHE A 84 24.97 -3.89 5.80
CA PHE A 84 24.71 -4.56 4.51
C PHE A 84 25.53 -3.93 3.39
N LYS A 85 26.27 -4.75 2.64
CA LYS A 85 27.06 -4.27 1.49
C LYS A 85 26.17 -3.70 0.36
N LYS A 86 24.94 -4.20 0.23
CA LYS A 86 23.96 -3.74 -0.76
C LYS A 86 22.61 -3.46 -0.11
N GLY A 87 21.92 -2.43 -0.61
CA GLY A 87 20.58 -2.08 -0.17
C GLY A 87 20.57 -1.20 1.07
N LYS A 88 20.20 -1.75 2.23
CA LYS A 88 19.87 -0.97 3.42
C LYS A 88 21.14 -0.55 4.18
N LYS A 89 21.39 0.74 4.31
CA LYS A 89 22.52 1.33 5.09
C LYS A 89 22.40 1.18 6.62
N LYS A 90 21.56 0.26 7.09
CA LYS A 90 21.31 0.02 8.51
C LYS A 90 22.25 -1.09 8.97
N ASN A 91 22.87 -0.92 10.12
CA ASN A 91 23.72 -1.94 10.71
C ASN A 91 22.82 -3.09 11.25
N TYR A 92 23.15 -4.32 10.88
CA TYR A 92 22.41 -5.52 11.27
C TYR A 92 22.65 -5.91 12.73
N ILE A 93 23.86 -5.65 13.23
CA ILE A 93 24.30 -5.96 14.60
C ILE A 93 23.69 -4.96 15.58
N THR A 94 23.98 -3.67 15.40
CA THR A 94 23.51 -2.60 16.31
C THR A 94 22.04 -2.23 16.08
N LYS A 95 21.46 -2.62 14.94
CA LYS A 95 20.11 -2.22 14.51
C LYS A 95 19.93 -0.69 14.47
N SER A 96 21.00 0.08 14.33
CA SER A 96 21.00 1.54 14.13
C SER A 96 21.59 1.90 12.75
N MET A 97 21.73 3.19 12.46
CA MET A 97 22.42 3.70 11.26
C MET A 97 23.93 3.86 11.48
N THR A 98 24.44 3.41 12.62
CA THR A 98 25.83 3.54 13.07
C THR A 98 26.38 2.19 13.52
N ASP A 99 27.70 2.04 13.47
CA ASP A 99 28.40 0.94 14.12
C ASP A 99 28.54 1.16 15.64
N SER A 100 29.20 0.23 16.32
CA SER A 100 29.48 0.32 17.76
C SER A 100 30.38 1.50 18.13
N LYS A 101 31.11 2.07 17.18
CA LYS A 101 32.01 3.22 17.36
C LYS A 101 31.34 4.56 17.00
N GLY A 102 30.08 4.55 16.55
CA GLY A 102 29.31 5.75 16.20
C GLY A 102 29.48 6.23 14.76
N PHE A 103 30.19 5.48 13.91
CA PHE A 103 30.36 5.81 12.50
C PHE A 103 29.25 5.19 11.64
N ASP A 104 28.84 5.88 10.60
CA ASP A 104 27.85 5.38 9.66
C ASP A 104 28.45 4.46 8.58
N PHE A 105 27.60 4.05 7.64
CA PHE A 105 27.98 3.21 6.50
C PHE A 105 29.20 3.76 5.73
N TYR A 106 29.33 5.07 5.62
CA TYR A 106 30.41 5.76 4.91
C TYR A 106 31.64 6.00 5.79
N GLY A 107 31.61 5.58 7.06
CA GLY A 107 32.68 5.87 8.01
C GLY A 107 32.65 7.30 8.55
N MET A 108 31.53 8.03 8.38
CA MET A 108 31.38 9.36 8.93
C MET A 108 30.69 9.30 10.30
N PRO A 109 31.12 10.10 11.29
CA PRO A 109 30.43 10.18 12.56
C PRO A 109 29.03 10.75 12.31
N ARG A 110 27.99 10.07 12.81
CA ARG A 110 26.66 10.67 12.86
C ARG A 110 26.56 11.43 14.16
N ASN A 111 26.55 12.75 14.07
CA ASN A 111 26.20 13.60 15.20
C ASN A 111 24.83 13.16 15.71
N SER A 112 24.82 12.71 16.96
CA SER A 112 23.62 12.46 17.77
C SER A 112 22.98 13.78 18.17
#